data_AF-A0A959GUL4-F1
#
_entry.id   AF-A0A959GUL4-F1
#
_cell.length_a   1.000
_cell.length_b   1.000
_cell.length_c   1.000
_cell.angle_alpha   90.00
_cell.angle_beta   90.00
_cell.angle_gamma   90.00
#
_symmetry.space_group_name_H-M   'P 1'
#
loop_
_entity.id
_entity.type
_entity.pdbx_description
1 polymer ?
#
loop_
_entity_poly.entity_id
_entity_poly.type
_entity_poly.pdbx_seq_one_letter_code
_entity_poly.pdbx_strand_id
1 'polypeptide(L)' 'GFRIEIMATDAPLPENHDIFFQHGNLVMEKLGDHAYSYTIGSFENAADANSFMDNFLKQRYPAARLIEYQEGKRVN' A
#
# COMPACT_ATOMS: atom_id res chain seq x y z
N GLY A 1 -13.23 3.21 0.57
CA GLY A 1 -12.53 1.92 0.59
C GLY A 1 -11.11 2.14 1.04
N PHE A 2 -10.43 1.11 1.52
CA PHE A 2 -9.09 1.22 2.09
C PHE A 2 -8.12 0.27 1.39
N ARG A 3 -6.87 0.70 1.30
CA ARG A 3 -5.72 -0.13 0.89
C ARG A 3 -4.60 0.07 1.90
N ILE A 4 -3.62 -0.80 1.90
CA ILE A 4 -2.47 -0.69 2.81
C ILE A 4 -1.24 -0.35 1.99
N GLU A 5 -0.63 0.81 2.27
CA GLU A 5 0.68 1.17 1.74
C GLU A 5 1.74 0.37 2.50
N ILE A 6 2.51 -0.43 1.76
CA ILE A 6 3.59 -1.26 2.33
C ILE A 6 4.96 -0.64 2.10
N MET A 7 5.06 0.31 1.17
CA MET A 7 6.29 1.02 0.84
C MET A 7 5.97 2.35 0.15
N ALA A 8 6.76 3.38 0.44
CA ALA A 8 6.78 4.63 -0.29
C ALA A 8 8.23 5.00 -0.63
N THR A 9 8.47 5.49 -1.84
CA THR A 9 9.81 5.81 -2.36
C THR A 9 9.78 7.11 -3.14
N ASP A 10 10.95 7.72 -3.33
CA ASP A 10 11.13 8.95 -4.11
C ASP A 10 11.33 8.69 -5.62
N ALA A 11 11.77 7.48 -5.96
CA ALA A 11 11.90 6.98 -7.32
C ALA A 11 11.12 5.67 -7.49
N PRO A 12 10.67 5.32 -8.71
CA PRO A 12 10.02 4.04 -8.94
C PRO A 12 10.99 2.91 -8.64
N LEU A 13 10.50 1.88 -7.96
CA LEU A 13 11.25 0.65 -7.72
C LEU A 13 11.58 -0.05 -9.04
N PRO A 14 12.74 -0.72 -9.13
CA PRO A 14 13.10 -1.48 -10.31
C PRO A 14 12.14 -2.66 -10.51
N GLU A 15 11.90 -3.06 -11.77
CA GLU A 15 10.91 -4.10 -12.11
C GLU A 15 11.17 -5.46 -11.44
N ASN A 16 12.42 -5.73 -11.07
CA ASN A 16 12.83 -6.94 -10.37
C ASN A 16 12.75 -6.85 -8.83
N HIS A 17 12.15 -5.79 -8.29
CA HIS A 17 12.02 -5.64 -6.85
C HIS A 17 11.07 -6.71 -6.28
N ASP A 18 11.49 -7.35 -5.20
CA ASP A 18 10.83 -8.48 -4.55
C ASP A 18 9.31 -8.31 -4.30
N ILE A 19 8.88 -7.08 -4.01
CA ILE A 19 7.46 -6.79 -3.71
C ILE A 19 6.53 -7.10 -4.88
N PHE A 20 7.03 -7.00 -6.13
CA PHE A 20 6.25 -7.29 -7.33
C PHE A 20 5.98 -8.79 -7.50
N PHE A 21 6.83 -9.65 -6.93
CA PHE A 21 6.65 -11.11 -6.96
C PHE A 21 5.92 -11.63 -5.73
N GLN A 22 6.03 -10.92 -4.60
CA GLN A 22 5.46 -11.34 -3.33
C GLN A 22 3.99 -10.94 -3.18
N HIS A 23 3.55 -9.89 -3.87
CA HIS A 23 2.18 -9.37 -3.76
C HIS A 23 1.50 -9.30 -5.12
N GLY A 24 0.63 -10.27 -5.40
CA GLY A 24 -0.09 -10.37 -6.68
C GLY A 24 -1.15 -9.28 -6.91
N ASN A 25 -1.50 -8.48 -5.89
CA ASN A 25 -2.49 -7.40 -5.96
C ASN A 25 -1.90 -6.01 -5.63
N LEU A 26 -0.60 -5.85 -5.87
CA LEU A 26 0.12 -4.59 -5.70
C LEU A 26 -0.35 -3.56 -6.73
N VAL A 27 -0.60 -2.34 -6.26
CA VAL A 27 -0.88 -1.17 -7.09
C VAL A 27 0.18 -0.12 -6.79
N MET A 28 0.84 0.36 -7.84
CA MET A 28 1.74 1.51 -7.75
C MET A 28 0.96 2.78 -8.05
N GLU A 29 1.10 3.77 -7.17
CA GLU A 29 0.56 5.11 -7.33
C GLU A 29 1.70 6.11 -7.45
N LYS A 30 1.63 6.99 -8.44
CA LYS A 30 2.49 8.16 -8.47
C LYS A 30 1.83 9.26 -7.64
N LEU A 31 2.37 9.49 -6.45
CA LEU A 31 2.07 10.66 -5.65
C LEU A 31 2.78 11.88 -6.27
N GLY A 32 2.39 13.11 -5.92
CA GLY A 32 3.01 14.32 -6.47
C GLY A 32 4.54 14.33 -6.36
N ASP A 33 5.21 15.24 -7.08
CA ASP A 33 6.67 15.47 -7.12
C ASP A 33 7.55 14.37 -6.51
N HIS A 34 7.82 13.34 -7.33
CA HIS A 34 8.78 12.28 -7.02
C HIS A 34 8.41 11.48 -5.77
N ALA A 35 7.14 11.10 -5.61
CA ALA A 35 6.76 10.13 -4.60
C ALA A 35 5.96 8.98 -5.24
N TYR A 36 6.28 7.76 -4.86
CA TYR A 36 5.63 6.54 -5.33
C TYR A 36 5.12 5.76 -4.13
N SER A 37 3.86 5.35 -4.18
CA SER A 37 3.20 4.57 -3.13
C SER A 37 2.85 3.19 -3.67
N TYR A 38 3.21 2.16 -2.93
CA TYR A 38 2.95 0.76 -3.28
C TYR A 38 1.92 0.20 -2.30
N THR A 39 0.71 -0.02 -2.80
CA THR A 39 -0.44 -0.41 -1.97
C THR A 39 -0.97 -1.80 -2.33
N ILE A 40 -1.42 -2.54 -1.32
CA ILE A 40 -2.03 -3.87 -1.49
C ILE A 40 -3.41 -3.94 -0.86
N GLY A 41 -4.15 -4.97 -1.26
CA GLY A 41 -5.47 -5.27 -0.70
C GLY A 41 -6.55 -4.30 -1.16
N SER A 42 -7.78 -4.62 -0.81
CA SER A 42 -8.95 -3.78 -1.03
C SER A 42 -9.93 -4.10 0.07
N PHE A 43 -10.21 -3.12 0.93
CA PHE A 43 -11.02 -3.30 2.13
C PHE A 43 -12.17 -2.30 2.14
N GLU A 44 -13.35 -2.75 2.55
CA GLU A 44 -14.51 -1.86 2.68
C GLU A 44 -14.42 -1.01 3.96
N ASN A 45 -13.86 -1.56 5.03
CA ASN A 45 -13.75 -0.91 6.33
C ASN A 45 -12.28 -0.84 6.82
N ALA A 46 -12.02 0.15 7.67
CA ALA A 46 -10.69 0.39 8.23
C ALA A 46 -10.27 -0.68 9.25
N ALA A 47 -11.21 -1.30 9.96
CA ALA A 47 -10.93 -2.25 11.03
C ALA A 47 -10.32 -3.55 10.49
N ASP A 48 -10.85 -4.07 9.39
CA ASP A 48 -10.37 -5.27 8.70
C ASP A 48 -9.01 -5.01 8.07
N ALA A 49 -8.84 -3.85 7.45
CA ALA A 49 -7.56 -3.44 6.89
C ALA A 49 -6.47 -3.32 7.97
N ASN A 50 -6.79 -2.68 9.11
CA ASN A 50 -5.87 -2.60 10.25
C ASN A 50 -5.55 -4.00 10.81
N SER A 51 -6.57 -4.84 10.98
CA SER A 51 -6.37 -6.21 11.48
C SER A 51 -5.48 -7.03 10.53
N PHE A 52 -5.67 -6.89 9.22
CA PHE A 52 -4.81 -7.54 8.23
C PHE A 52 -3.37 -7.01 8.29
N MET A 53 -3.21 -5.68 8.37
CA MET A 53 -1.92 -5.02 8.47
C MET A 53 -1.14 -5.48 9.70
N ASP A 54 -1.78 -5.47 10.87
CA ASP A 54 -1.14 -5.79 12.15
C ASP A 54 -0.77 -7.27 12.24
N ASN A 55 -1.63 -8.16 11.76
CA ASN A 55 -1.42 -9.61 11.88
C ASN A 55 -0.47 -10.19 10.81
N PHE A 56 -0.42 -9.60 9.60
CA PHE A 56 0.29 -10.22 8.47
C PHE A 56 1.38 -9.34 7.86
N LEU A 57 1.25 -8.01 7.91
CA LEU A 57 2.16 -7.12 7.20
C LEU A 57 3.22 -6.52 8.11
N LYS A 58 2.88 -6.10 9.33
CA LYS A 58 3.81 -5.35 10.20
C LYS A 58 5.10 -6.07 10.55
N GLN A 59 5.09 -7.42 10.56
CA GLN A 59 6.32 -8.19 10.75
C GLN A 59 7.33 -7.94 9.62
N ARG A 60 6.87 -7.75 8.38
CA ARG A 60 7.70 -7.57 7.19
C ARG A 60 7.82 -6.11 6.75
N TYR A 61 6.76 -5.34 6.95
CA TYR A 61 6.62 -3.94 6.60
C TYR A 61 6.23 -3.15 7.86
N PRO A 62 7.18 -2.87 8.77
CA PRO A 62 6.88 -2.18 10.02
C PRO A 62 6.30 -0.76 9.81
N ALA A 63 6.63 -0.15 8.67
CA ALA A 63 6.13 1.17 8.25
C ALA A 63 4.83 1.11 7.45
N ALA A 64 4.18 -0.07 7.35
CA ALA A 64 2.92 -0.18 6.64
C ALA A 64 1.85 0.71 7.28
N ARG A 65 1.04 1.36 6.43
CA ARG A 65 -0.02 2.27 6.88
C ARG A 65 -1.27 2.17 6.02
N LEU A 66 -2.40 2.50 6.64
CA LEU A 66 -3.70 2.49 6.00
C LEU A 66 -3.90 3.73 5.14
N ILE A 67 -4.32 3.52 3.90
CA ILE A 67 -4.66 4.58 2.93
C ILE A 67 -6.15 4.51 2.64
N GLU A 68 -6.83 5.64 2.78
CA GLU A 68 -8.25 5.76 2.49
C GLU A 68 -8.50 6.30 1.09
N TYR A 69 -9.49 5.72 0.42
CA TYR A 69 -9.99 6.14 -0.88
C TYR A 69 -11.49 6.46 -0.80
N GLN A 70 -11.86 7.61 -1.34
CA GLN A 70 -13.24 8.02 -1.55
C GLN A 70 -13.44 8.29 -3.04
N GLU A 71 -14.46 7.66 -3.65
CA GLU A 71 -14.73 7.76 -5.09
C GLU A 71 -13.51 7.47 -5.98
N GLY A 72 -12.68 6.51 -5.56
CA GLY A 72 -11.45 6.13 -6.26
C GLY A 72 -10.27 7.09 -6.08
N LYS A 73 -10.43 8.16 -5.29
CA LYS A 73 -9.37 9.12 -4.98
C LYS A 73 -8.84 8.91 -3.57
N ARG A 74 -7.51 8.93 -3.43
CA ARG A 74 -6.83 8.91 -2.14
C ARG A 74 -7.17 10.18 -1.35
N VAL A 75 -7.53 10.04 -0.08
CA VAL A 75 -7.91 11.16 0.81
C VAL A 75 -7.06 11.27 2.07
N ASN A 76 -6.18 10.29 2.33
CA ASN A 76 -5.31 10.23 3.52
C ASN A 76 -3.92 9.65 3.16
#